data_AF-A0A7S0T369-F1
#
_entry.id   AF-A0A7S0T369-F1
#
_cell.length_a   1.000
_cell.length_b   1.000
_cell.length_c   1.000
_cell.angle_alpha   90.00
_cell.angle_beta   90.00
_cell.angle_gamma   90.00
#
_symmetry.space_group_name_H-M   'P 1'
#
loop_
_entity.id
_entity.type
_entity.pdbx_description
1 polymer ?
#
loop_
_entity_poly.entity_id
_entity_poly.type
_entity_poly.pdbx_seq_one_letter_code
_entity_poly.pdbx_strand_id
1 'polypeptide(L)'
;GRLSLVERVALYQAADAMLLTPIRDGLNLIPYEFLVSSREGHARLILSENIGCSRALFSAVRVNPWDSEEIMYTLDMALNEDDQQVAEEQAADVRNLRQSTIANWALSFVADLDDTHEPRMRHRLALGLDSRAAVELADLNMVDPVELMHAFQASSFPIFVINYDTLIRPASSVPGQTSSSTAESRKWSSCRPSQRILSALNTLSTVGTVCVFSDLPQDTLLAIFGAACPLVSLLAESGLFLLHAHRVRNGDDEQDGEEDDTRECGGARRFGESDSGWVRTVPQDVDMSWVDVAREIMTGYCERTDGSYLETTQVSLTWHYINADPTFGSWQAKELRNHLFAVLGAFDVEVVQGDGSLHVRLKDLAKFALEVAWRGVTQSSHAQSSIDFVMASCDSRADESMLAALDTLTQRDSVQRVFKCSVEVQPQSQREYFVRSTNDMEDLLV
;
A
#
# COMPACT_ATOMS: atom_id res chain seq x y z
N GLY A 1 49.63 -3.59 -4.42
CA GLY A 1 49.67 -4.85 -3.64
C GLY A 1 48.66 -4.74 -2.52
N ARG A 2 48.00 -5.83 -2.10
CA ARG A 2 47.11 -5.80 -0.93
C ARG A 2 47.94 -5.64 0.33
N LEU A 3 47.60 -4.65 1.16
CA LEU A 3 48.15 -4.50 2.51
C LEU A 3 47.80 -5.74 3.35
N SER A 4 48.78 -6.24 4.10
CA SER A 4 48.56 -7.28 5.11
C SER A 4 47.67 -6.75 6.24
N LEU A 5 47.06 -7.66 7.02
CA LEU A 5 46.23 -7.29 8.16
C LEU A 5 47.00 -6.42 9.17
N VAL A 6 48.27 -6.75 9.43
CA VAL A 6 49.12 -6.01 10.37
C VAL A 6 49.37 -4.59 9.88
N GLU A 7 49.64 -4.42 8.58
CA GLU A 7 49.81 -3.09 7.99
C GLU A 7 48.52 -2.27 8.03
N ARG A 8 47.36 -2.90 7.76
CA ARG A 8 46.06 -2.21 7.87
C ARG A 8 45.76 -1.77 9.30
N VAL A 9 45.94 -2.64 10.28
CA VAL A 9 45.72 -2.33 11.70
C VAL A 9 46.64 -1.19 12.15
N ALA A 10 47.90 -1.18 11.70
CA ALA A 10 48.81 -0.09 11.99
C ALA A 10 48.31 1.26 11.43
N LEU A 11 47.73 1.26 10.22
CA LEU A 11 47.11 2.46 9.64
C LEU A 11 45.83 2.86 10.37
N TYR A 12 44.97 1.91 10.74
CA TYR A 12 43.74 2.18 11.48
C TYR A 12 44.03 2.83 12.84
N GLN A 13 45.07 2.40 13.54
CA GLN A 13 45.49 3.00 14.81
C GLN A 13 46.11 4.40 14.69
N ALA A 14 46.51 4.81 13.49
CA ALA A 14 47.13 6.09 13.23
C ALA A 14 46.17 7.09 12.57
N ALA A 15 44.97 6.66 12.18
CA ALA A 15 43.99 7.49 11.49
C ALA A 15 43.09 8.23 12.49
N ASP A 16 42.76 9.48 12.18
CA ASP A 16 41.81 10.31 12.95
C ASP A 16 40.35 10.10 12.50
N ALA A 17 40.15 9.67 11.25
CA ALA A 17 38.85 9.32 10.73
C ALA A 17 38.96 8.28 9.61
N MET A 18 37.90 7.47 9.43
CA MET A 18 37.75 6.56 8.32
C MET A 18 36.52 6.92 7.49
N LEU A 19 36.75 7.34 6.25
CA LEU A 19 35.71 7.65 5.28
C LEU A 19 35.56 6.54 4.25
N LEU A 20 34.35 6.00 4.12
CA LEU A 20 33.99 5.02 3.10
C LEU A 20 32.73 5.49 2.37
N THR A 21 32.91 5.98 1.14
CA THR A 21 31.83 6.56 0.31
C THR A 21 31.49 5.73 -0.94
N PRO A 22 31.32 4.40 -0.86
CA PRO A 22 30.93 3.63 -2.04
C PRO A 22 29.52 4.03 -2.50
N ILE A 23 29.33 4.13 -3.82
CA ILE A 23 28.01 4.30 -4.44
C ILE A 23 27.22 2.98 -4.34
N ARG A 24 27.92 1.85 -4.43
CA ARG A 24 27.37 0.49 -4.27
C ARG A 24 28.38 -0.36 -3.52
N ASP A 25 27.96 -0.97 -2.42
CA ASP A 25 28.78 -1.92 -1.67
C ASP A 25 27.95 -3.08 -1.15
N GLY A 26 28.58 -4.23 -0.98
CA GLY A 26 27.98 -5.43 -0.44
C GLY A 26 28.46 -5.67 0.99
N LEU A 27 28.92 -6.89 1.25
CA LEU A 27 29.57 -7.24 2.50
C LEU A 27 30.96 -6.61 2.56
N ASN A 28 31.11 -5.56 3.36
CA ASN A 28 32.37 -4.91 3.62
C ASN A 28 32.77 -5.07 5.08
N LEU A 29 33.94 -5.69 5.32
CA LEU A 29 34.45 -5.95 6.66
C LEU A 29 35.35 -4.85 7.21
N ILE A 30 35.80 -3.94 6.34
CA ILE A 30 36.76 -2.90 6.69
C ILE A 30 36.27 -2.02 7.86
N PRO A 31 35.00 -1.57 7.90
CA PRO A 31 34.48 -0.80 9.03
C PRO A 31 34.55 -1.51 10.37
N TYR A 32 34.27 -2.82 10.38
CA TYR A 32 34.35 -3.64 11.59
C TYR A 32 35.80 -3.82 12.04
N GLU A 33 36.71 -4.07 11.09
CA GLU A 33 38.15 -4.17 11.38
C GLU A 33 38.67 -2.86 11.99
N PHE A 34 38.30 -1.72 11.41
CA PHE A 34 38.68 -0.39 11.90
C PHE A 34 38.18 -0.16 13.32
N LEU A 35 36.88 -0.38 13.56
CA LEU A 35 36.27 -0.12 14.86
C LEU A 35 36.88 -0.98 16.00
N VAL A 36 37.22 -2.24 15.72
CA VAL A 36 37.81 -3.14 16.72
C VAL A 36 39.29 -2.89 16.95
N SER A 37 40.00 -2.32 15.97
CA SER A 37 41.45 -2.13 16.03
C SER A 37 41.90 -0.72 16.38
N SER A 38 41.02 0.27 16.24
CA SER A 38 41.26 1.66 16.61
C SER A 38 41.46 1.80 18.12
N ARG A 39 42.18 2.85 18.52
CA ARG A 39 42.31 3.25 19.93
C ARG A 39 40.97 3.81 20.41
N GLU A 40 40.55 3.46 21.62
CA GLU A 40 39.26 3.88 22.18
C GLU A 40 39.09 5.40 22.03
N GLY A 41 38.08 5.82 21.26
CA GLY A 41 37.66 7.23 21.11
C GLY A 41 38.34 8.07 20.04
N HIS A 42 39.53 7.68 19.56
CA HIS A 42 40.37 8.60 18.77
C HIS A 42 39.95 8.72 17.28
N ALA A 43 39.16 7.80 16.75
CA ALA A 43 38.93 7.76 15.30
C ALA A 43 37.47 7.56 14.91
N ARG A 44 36.90 8.55 14.20
CA ARG A 44 35.49 8.53 13.80
C ARG A 44 35.27 7.74 12.52
N LEU A 45 34.14 7.02 12.46
CA LEU A 45 33.75 6.23 11.29
C LEU A 45 32.67 6.97 10.50
N ILE A 46 32.95 7.28 9.24
CA ILE A 46 32.05 7.97 8.31
C ILE A 46 31.73 7.03 7.15
N LEU A 47 30.46 6.69 6.99
CA LEU A 47 29.99 5.69 6.05
C LEU A 47 28.96 6.25 5.09
N SER A 48 29.04 5.85 3.82
CA SER A 48 27.93 5.99 2.88
C SER A 48 26.68 5.31 3.43
N GLU A 49 25.50 5.90 3.23
CA GLU A 49 24.23 5.20 3.47
C GLU A 49 24.11 3.89 2.66
N ASN A 50 24.83 3.78 1.54
CA ASN A 50 24.79 2.64 0.63
C ASN A 50 25.76 1.52 1.00
N ILE A 51 26.53 1.63 2.10
CA ILE A 51 27.39 0.54 2.55
C ILE A 51 26.58 -0.51 3.34
N GLY A 52 26.80 -1.79 3.07
CA GLY A 52 26.03 -2.88 3.69
C GLY A 52 26.08 -2.90 5.23
N CYS A 53 27.17 -2.41 5.83
CA CYS A 53 27.32 -2.30 7.28
C CYS A 53 26.73 -1.01 7.90
N SER A 54 26.21 -0.07 7.09
CA SER A 54 25.65 1.21 7.57
C SER A 54 24.54 1.03 8.59
N ARG A 55 23.78 -0.06 8.45
CA ARG A 55 22.67 -0.43 9.34
C ARG A 55 23.12 -1.17 10.60
N ALA A 56 24.34 -1.71 10.59
CA ALA A 56 24.87 -2.53 11.67
C ALA A 56 25.68 -1.72 12.69
N LEU A 57 26.31 -0.63 12.24
CA LEU A 57 27.14 0.26 13.05
C LEU A 57 26.38 1.55 13.34
N PHE A 58 25.93 1.71 14.58
CA PHE A 58 25.11 2.86 14.98
C PHE A 58 25.92 4.11 15.28
N SER A 59 27.17 3.95 15.72
CA SER A 59 28.12 5.02 16.02
C SER A 59 28.73 5.68 14.78
N ALA A 60 28.46 5.13 13.59
CA ALA A 60 28.95 5.66 12.34
C ALA A 60 28.12 6.86 11.86
N VAL A 61 28.78 7.93 11.43
CA VAL A 61 28.11 9.06 10.79
C VAL A 61 27.81 8.69 9.34
N ARG A 62 26.55 8.83 8.95
CA ARG A 62 26.09 8.47 7.59
C ARG A 62 26.14 9.69 6.70
N VAL A 63 26.62 9.50 5.47
CA VAL A 63 26.70 10.55 4.45
C VAL A 63 26.16 10.05 3.12
N ASN A 64 25.60 10.96 2.33
CA ASN A 64 25.30 10.71 0.94
C ASN A 64 26.60 10.78 0.11
N PRO A 65 27.01 9.73 -0.62
CA PRO A 65 28.25 9.75 -1.40
C PRO A 65 28.25 10.77 -2.55
N TRP A 66 27.09 11.32 -2.92
CA TRP A 66 26.93 12.33 -3.96
C TRP A 66 26.95 13.77 -3.45
N ASP A 67 26.86 13.95 -2.12
CA ASP A 67 26.87 15.27 -1.49
C ASP A 67 28.27 15.59 -0.98
N SER A 68 29.05 16.29 -1.81
CA SER A 68 30.40 16.69 -1.44
C SER A 68 30.45 17.70 -0.30
N GLU A 69 29.40 18.52 -0.13
CA GLU A 69 29.36 19.53 0.95
C GLU A 69 29.10 18.86 2.30
N GLU A 70 28.19 17.90 2.34
CA GLU A 70 27.93 17.08 3.53
C GLU A 70 29.19 16.31 3.95
N ILE A 71 29.86 15.62 3.01
CA ILE A 71 31.09 14.87 3.32
C ILE A 71 32.17 15.79 3.91
N MET A 72 32.35 16.98 3.32
CA MET A 72 33.32 17.95 3.82
C MET A 72 32.98 18.44 5.23
N TYR A 73 31.71 18.75 5.48
CA TYR A 73 31.23 19.16 6.81
C TYR A 73 31.42 18.04 7.83
N THR A 74 31.07 16.80 7.49
CA THR A 74 31.22 15.65 8.39
C THR A 74 32.68 15.33 8.69
N LEU A 75 33.59 15.50 7.72
CA LEU A 75 35.02 15.34 7.95
C LEU A 75 35.56 16.40 8.91
N ASP A 76 35.17 17.67 8.73
CA ASP A 76 35.57 18.74 9.65
C ASP A 76 35.01 18.50 11.06
N MET A 77 33.74 18.10 11.16
CA MET A 77 33.13 17.71 12.42
C MET A 77 33.88 16.57 13.10
N ALA A 78 34.19 15.48 12.36
CA ALA A 78 34.88 14.32 12.88
C ALA A 78 36.29 14.62 13.41
N LEU A 79 36.98 15.63 12.84
CA LEU A 79 38.30 16.07 13.29
C LEU A 79 38.25 16.99 14.52
N ASN A 80 37.09 17.55 14.83
CA ASN A 80 36.89 18.50 15.94
C ASN A 80 35.99 17.93 17.07
N GLU A 81 35.50 16.69 16.93
CA GLU A 81 34.71 16.00 17.94
C GLU A 81 35.56 15.65 19.19
N ASP A 82 34.91 15.50 20.34
CA ASP A 82 35.56 15.08 21.58
C ASP A 82 35.71 13.55 21.64
N ASP A 83 36.95 13.09 21.80
CA ASP A 83 37.31 11.66 21.80
C ASP A 83 36.51 10.85 22.84
N GLN A 84 36.16 11.46 23.98
CA GLN A 84 35.42 10.77 25.03
C GLN A 84 33.99 10.43 24.58
N GLN A 85 33.31 11.36 23.92
CA GLN A 85 31.97 11.11 23.38
C GLN A 85 31.99 10.04 22.30
N VAL A 86 32.96 10.11 21.39
CA VAL A 86 33.13 9.11 20.32
C VAL A 86 33.39 7.72 20.92
N ALA A 87 34.21 7.62 21.98
CA ALA A 87 34.47 6.35 22.67
C ALA A 87 33.19 5.75 23.25
N GLU A 88 32.35 6.55 23.89
CA GLU A 88 31.09 6.10 24.50
C GLU A 88 30.11 5.56 23.44
N GLU A 89 29.97 6.26 22.32
CA GLU A 89 29.11 5.84 21.20
C GLU A 89 29.64 4.54 20.56
N GLN A 90 30.94 4.46 20.29
CA GLN A 90 31.56 3.29 19.66
C GLN A 90 31.59 2.06 20.59
N ALA A 91 31.61 2.25 21.92
CA ALA A 91 31.64 1.15 22.88
C ALA A 91 30.43 0.21 22.75
N ALA A 92 29.26 0.74 22.36
CA ALA A 92 28.06 -0.06 22.11
C ALA A 92 28.24 -0.97 20.88
N ASP A 93 28.72 -0.42 19.77
CA ASP A 93 28.96 -1.17 18.54
C ASP A 93 30.06 -2.22 18.72
N VAL A 94 31.16 -1.88 19.42
CA VAL A 94 32.24 -2.83 19.73
C VAL A 94 31.74 -3.97 20.62
N ARG A 95 30.87 -3.66 21.59
CA ARG A 95 30.24 -4.68 22.44
C ARG A 95 29.37 -5.63 21.62
N ASN A 96 28.55 -5.08 20.72
CA ASN A 96 27.70 -5.87 19.83
C ASN A 96 28.56 -6.76 18.92
N LEU A 97 29.59 -6.22 18.27
CA LEU A 97 30.49 -6.99 17.40
C LEU A 97 31.18 -8.15 18.11
N ARG A 98 31.56 -7.97 19.38
CA ARG A 98 32.19 -9.05 20.18
C ARG A 98 31.21 -10.15 20.56
N GLN A 99 29.91 -9.85 20.62
CA GLN A 99 28.85 -10.81 20.93
C GLN A 99 28.37 -11.55 19.67
N SER A 100 28.43 -10.90 18.51
CA SER A 100 28.01 -11.45 17.22
C SER A 100 28.99 -12.50 16.69
N THR A 101 28.78 -13.75 17.06
CA THR A 101 29.55 -14.91 16.55
C THR A 101 28.79 -15.64 15.44
N ILE A 102 29.50 -16.39 14.60
CA ILE A 102 28.89 -17.27 13.58
C ILE A 102 27.93 -18.27 14.24
N ALA A 103 28.26 -18.76 15.44
CA ALA A 103 27.40 -19.66 16.20
C ALA A 103 26.09 -18.97 16.61
N ASN A 104 26.15 -17.75 17.13
CA ASN A 104 24.97 -16.96 17.46
C ASN A 104 24.13 -16.68 16.22
N TRP A 105 24.75 -16.27 15.11
CA TRP A 105 24.07 -16.08 13.83
C TRP A 105 23.35 -17.36 13.37
N ALA A 106 24.02 -18.52 13.40
CA ALA A 106 23.44 -19.78 12.94
C ALA A 106 22.27 -20.24 13.80
N LEU A 107 22.38 -20.17 15.13
CA LEU A 107 21.29 -20.46 16.05
C LEU A 107 20.10 -19.52 15.84
N SER A 108 20.40 -18.24 15.62
CA SER A 108 19.39 -17.22 15.39
C SER A 108 18.66 -17.41 14.06
N PHE A 109 19.38 -17.82 13.01
CA PHE A 109 18.80 -18.13 11.71
C PHE A 109 17.89 -19.35 11.76
N VAL A 110 18.28 -20.40 12.49
CA VAL A 110 17.41 -21.58 12.71
C VAL A 110 16.16 -21.21 13.50
N ALA A 111 16.30 -20.39 14.55
CA ALA A 111 15.15 -19.89 15.30
C ALA A 111 14.19 -19.07 14.43
N ASP A 112 14.72 -18.23 13.52
CA ASP A 112 13.88 -17.49 12.57
C ASP A 112 13.12 -18.42 11.62
N LEU A 113 13.76 -19.51 11.16
CA LEU A 113 13.09 -20.52 10.34
C LEU A 113 11.97 -21.23 11.11
N ASP A 114 12.19 -21.59 12.38
CA ASP A 114 11.16 -22.21 13.21
C ASP A 114 9.98 -21.25 13.47
N ASP A 115 10.25 -19.96 13.71
CA ASP A 115 9.22 -18.93 13.94
C ASP A 115 8.34 -18.70 12.70
N THR A 116 8.86 -18.87 11.47
CA THR A 116 8.02 -18.77 10.26
C THR A 116 6.93 -19.84 10.16
N HIS A 117 7.05 -20.92 10.93
CA HIS A 117 6.07 -22.00 10.98
C HIS A 117 4.91 -21.71 11.95
N GLU A 118 5.04 -20.71 12.85
CA GLU A 118 3.92 -20.32 13.73
C GLU A 118 2.91 -19.42 12.99
N PRO A 119 1.59 -19.60 13.22
CA PRO A 119 0.55 -18.79 12.57
C PRO A 119 0.53 -17.31 13.00
N ARG A 120 1.38 -16.90 13.94
CA ARG A 120 1.59 -15.51 14.35
C ARG A 120 2.87 -14.98 13.72
N MET A 121 2.74 -14.22 12.63
CA MET A 121 3.90 -13.57 12.02
C MET A 121 4.43 -12.43 12.90
N ARG A 122 5.37 -12.77 13.80
CA ARG A 122 6.16 -11.79 14.55
C ARG A 122 7.24 -11.21 13.66
N HIS A 123 7.06 -9.98 13.20
CA HIS A 123 8.09 -9.26 12.46
C HIS A 123 9.19 -8.80 13.42
N ARG A 124 10.28 -9.56 13.55
CA ARG A 124 11.44 -9.10 14.33
C ARG A 124 12.28 -8.14 13.50
N LEU A 125 12.29 -6.85 13.85
CA LEU A 125 13.26 -5.90 13.31
C LEU A 125 14.62 -6.17 13.94
N ALA A 126 15.57 -6.66 13.13
CA ALA A 126 16.97 -6.66 13.53
C ALA A 126 17.49 -5.21 13.49
N LEU A 127 17.74 -4.64 14.67
CA LEU A 127 18.45 -3.37 14.82
C LEU A 127 19.89 -3.71 15.19
N GLY A 128 20.85 -3.57 14.27
CA GLY A 128 22.24 -3.98 14.53
C GLY A 128 22.46 -5.49 14.37
N LEU A 129 23.62 -5.97 14.82
CA LEU A 129 24.05 -7.35 14.61
C LEU A 129 23.36 -8.36 15.54
N ASP A 130 23.12 -7.98 16.81
CA ASP A 130 22.50 -8.86 17.83
C ASP A 130 21.25 -8.26 18.50
N SER A 131 21.05 -6.93 18.47
CA SER A 131 19.88 -6.28 19.11
C SER A 131 18.62 -6.40 18.25
N ARG A 132 17.95 -7.55 18.38
CA ARG A 132 16.62 -7.75 17.82
C ARG A 132 15.58 -7.08 18.72
N ALA A 133 15.22 -5.84 18.41
CA ALA A 133 13.96 -5.32 18.89
C ALA A 133 12.85 -6.10 18.17
N ALA A 134 12.25 -7.06 18.86
CA ALA A 134 10.96 -7.57 18.44
C ALA A 134 9.97 -6.40 18.56
N VAL A 135 9.83 -5.64 17.49
CA VAL A 135 8.68 -4.76 17.34
C VAL A 135 7.56 -5.72 16.96
N GLU A 136 6.72 -6.07 17.94
CA GLU A 136 5.41 -6.64 17.62
C GLU A 136 4.66 -5.58 16.81
N LEU A 137 4.80 -5.66 15.49
CA LEU A 137 3.94 -5.00 14.54
C LEU A 137 2.54 -5.57 14.79
N ALA A 138 1.59 -4.65 15.02
CA ALA A 138 0.23 -4.86 15.52
C ALA A 138 -0.40 -6.23 15.22
N ASP A 139 -1.08 -6.78 16.22
CA ASP A 139 -1.85 -8.04 16.25
C ASP A 139 -2.74 -8.25 15.01
N LEU A 140 -2.16 -8.61 13.88
CA LEU A 140 -2.89 -9.05 12.70
C LEU A 140 -3.20 -10.53 12.87
N ASN A 141 -4.46 -10.86 13.16
CA ASN A 141 -4.91 -12.23 13.26
C ASN A 141 -5.19 -12.79 11.86
N MET A 142 -4.84 -14.03 11.60
CA MET A 142 -5.32 -14.70 10.39
C MET A 142 -6.84 -14.84 10.48
N VAL A 143 -7.57 -14.57 9.39
CA VAL A 143 -9.03 -14.80 9.36
C VAL A 143 -9.30 -16.26 9.68
N ASP A 144 -10.10 -16.54 10.72
CA ASP A 144 -10.64 -17.88 10.96
C ASP A 144 -11.91 -18.07 10.11
N PRO A 145 -11.89 -18.94 9.08
CA PRO A 145 -13.06 -19.17 8.22
C PRO A 145 -14.28 -19.66 9.01
N VAL A 146 -14.06 -20.37 10.12
CA VAL A 146 -15.14 -20.94 10.94
C VAL A 146 -15.86 -19.84 11.71
N GLU A 147 -15.11 -18.91 12.31
CA GLU A 147 -15.68 -17.75 13.01
C GLU A 147 -16.46 -16.84 12.03
N LEU A 148 -15.88 -16.56 10.86
CA LEU A 148 -16.52 -15.75 9.83
C LEU A 148 -17.82 -16.40 9.34
N MET A 149 -17.81 -17.72 9.09
CA MET A 149 -19.01 -18.45 8.66
C MET A 149 -20.11 -18.42 9.75
N HIS A 150 -19.75 -18.61 11.02
CA HIS A 150 -20.71 -18.50 12.13
C HIS A 150 -21.28 -17.08 12.24
N ALA A 151 -20.45 -16.06 12.09
CA ALA A 151 -20.87 -14.67 12.10
C ALA A 151 -21.82 -14.33 10.95
N PHE A 152 -21.54 -14.85 9.75
CA PHE A 152 -22.36 -14.68 8.56
C PHE A 152 -23.72 -15.40 8.68
N GLN A 153 -23.73 -16.66 9.12
CA GLN A 153 -24.97 -17.42 9.31
C GLN A 153 -25.89 -16.82 10.38
N ALA A 154 -25.30 -16.14 11.37
CA ALA A 154 -26.05 -15.43 12.40
C ALA A 154 -26.48 -14.02 11.97
N SER A 155 -26.15 -13.58 10.75
CA SER A 155 -26.48 -12.26 10.22
C SER A 155 -27.78 -12.27 9.43
N SER A 156 -28.57 -11.22 9.57
CA SER A 156 -29.81 -11.05 8.81
C SER A 156 -29.63 -10.12 7.61
N PHE A 157 -28.65 -9.22 7.66
CA PHE A 157 -28.40 -8.26 6.59
C PHE A 157 -26.90 -8.01 6.39
N PRO A 158 -26.19 -8.95 5.75
CA PRO A 158 -24.74 -8.85 5.54
C PRO A 158 -24.38 -7.87 4.41
N ILE A 159 -23.31 -7.11 4.63
CA ILE A 159 -22.70 -6.23 3.63
C ILE A 159 -21.28 -6.69 3.32
N PHE A 160 -20.96 -6.81 2.03
CA PHE A 160 -19.64 -7.14 1.53
C PHE A 160 -19.07 -5.96 0.74
N VAL A 161 -17.90 -5.46 1.13
CA VAL A 161 -17.15 -4.41 0.43
C VAL A 161 -15.87 -5.04 -0.10
N ILE A 162 -15.72 -5.18 -1.40
CA ILE A 162 -14.65 -5.97 -1.99
C ILE A 162 -13.87 -5.11 -2.97
N ASN A 163 -12.57 -4.93 -2.73
CA ASN A 163 -11.68 -4.36 -3.73
C ASN A 163 -11.46 -5.40 -4.86
N TYR A 164 -11.69 -4.99 -6.10
CA TYR A 164 -11.53 -5.80 -7.30
C TYR A 164 -10.15 -6.47 -7.38
N ASP A 165 -9.10 -5.81 -6.91
CA ASP A 165 -7.73 -6.34 -7.00
C ASP A 165 -7.51 -7.55 -6.10
N THR A 166 -8.28 -7.64 -5.01
CA THR A 166 -8.30 -8.82 -4.13
C THR A 166 -8.95 -10.05 -4.79
N LEU A 167 -9.70 -9.86 -5.88
CA LEU A 167 -10.41 -10.91 -6.61
C LEU A 167 -9.61 -11.47 -7.80
N ILE A 168 -8.48 -10.87 -8.11
CA ILE A 168 -7.70 -11.16 -9.32
C ILE A 168 -6.40 -11.84 -8.95
N ARG A 169 -5.95 -12.79 -9.77
CA ARG A 169 -4.60 -13.35 -9.64
C ARG A 169 -3.56 -12.40 -10.26
N PRO A 170 -2.49 -12.04 -9.52
CA PRO A 170 -1.38 -11.30 -10.10
C PRO A 170 -0.80 -12.05 -11.31
N ALA A 171 -0.58 -11.35 -12.42
CA ALA A 171 -0.09 -11.95 -13.67
C ALA A 171 1.29 -12.65 -13.54
N SER A 172 2.05 -12.36 -12.48
CA SER A 172 3.32 -13.01 -12.15
C SER A 172 3.18 -14.47 -11.70
N SER A 173 1.98 -14.94 -11.39
CA SER A 173 1.71 -16.29 -10.86
C SER A 173 1.38 -17.35 -11.93
N VAL A 174 1.28 -16.98 -13.22
CA VAL A 174 1.02 -17.93 -14.31
C VAL A 174 2.35 -18.37 -14.95
N PRO A 175 2.78 -19.64 -14.78
CA PRO A 175 3.97 -20.13 -15.47
C PRO A 175 3.68 -20.23 -16.97
N GLY A 176 4.43 -19.51 -17.81
CA GLY A 176 4.48 -19.76 -19.25
C GLY A 176 4.07 -18.62 -20.19
N GLN A 177 3.74 -17.41 -19.70
CA GLN A 177 3.63 -16.25 -20.58
C GLN A 177 4.99 -15.56 -20.74
N THR A 178 5.73 -15.98 -21.76
CA THR A 178 6.92 -15.29 -22.23
C THR A 178 6.56 -13.90 -22.75
N SER A 179 7.27 -12.90 -22.25
CA SER A 179 7.24 -11.52 -22.70
C SER A 179 7.59 -11.43 -24.18
N SER A 180 6.57 -11.19 -25.01
CA SER A 180 6.79 -10.73 -26.39
C SER A 180 5.75 -9.69 -26.80
N SER A 181 6.28 -8.50 -27.10
CA SER A 181 5.73 -7.39 -27.91
C SER A 181 4.33 -6.83 -27.59
N THR A 182 4.29 -5.50 -27.40
CA THR A 182 3.13 -4.61 -27.19
C THR A 182 2.44 -4.75 -25.82
N ALA A 183 3.14 -4.23 -24.80
CA ALA A 183 2.76 -4.26 -23.39
C ALA A 183 2.03 -2.99 -22.93
N GLU A 184 1.24 -2.34 -23.79
CA GLU A 184 0.86 -0.93 -23.59
C GLU A 184 -0.63 -0.69 -23.30
N SER A 185 -1.49 -1.72 -23.28
CA SER A 185 -2.91 -1.56 -22.85
C SER A 185 -3.57 -2.82 -22.29
N ARG A 186 -2.83 -3.92 -22.14
CA ARG A 186 -3.40 -5.25 -21.81
C ARG A 186 -3.21 -5.72 -20.38
N LYS A 187 -2.41 -5.02 -19.55
CA LYS A 187 -2.06 -5.51 -18.20
C LYS A 187 -3.29 -5.65 -17.29
N TRP A 188 -4.30 -4.80 -17.50
CA TRP A 188 -5.54 -4.85 -16.73
C TRP A 188 -6.71 -5.52 -17.47
N SER A 189 -6.82 -5.33 -18.78
CA SER A 189 -7.91 -5.91 -19.57
C SER A 189 -7.82 -7.44 -19.73
N SER A 190 -6.70 -8.08 -19.37
CA SER A 190 -6.57 -9.55 -19.38
C SER A 190 -6.86 -10.25 -18.05
N CYS A 191 -6.92 -9.52 -16.94
CA CYS A 191 -7.05 -10.14 -15.62
C CYS A 191 -8.50 -10.02 -15.14
N ARG A 192 -9.27 -11.09 -15.32
CA ARG A 192 -10.68 -11.19 -14.90
C ARG A 192 -10.81 -12.11 -13.68
N PRO A 193 -11.77 -11.88 -12.78
CA PRO A 193 -12.09 -12.81 -11.71
C PRO A 193 -12.44 -14.19 -12.28
N SER A 194 -12.15 -15.25 -11.51
CA SER A 194 -12.53 -16.61 -11.89
C SER A 194 -14.05 -16.75 -11.99
N GLN A 195 -14.54 -17.70 -12.78
CA GLN A 195 -15.98 -17.99 -12.83
C GLN A 195 -16.55 -18.42 -11.48
N ARG A 196 -15.73 -19.04 -10.61
CA ARG A 196 -16.13 -19.42 -9.24
C ARG A 196 -16.43 -18.17 -8.42
N ILE A 197 -15.55 -17.17 -8.44
CA ILE A 197 -15.76 -15.88 -7.75
C ILE A 197 -17.02 -15.20 -8.26
N LEU A 198 -17.21 -15.10 -9.58
CA LEU A 198 -18.43 -14.48 -10.15
C LEU A 198 -19.70 -15.21 -9.70
N SER A 199 -19.69 -16.55 -9.68
CA SER A 199 -20.83 -17.32 -9.17
C SER A 199 -21.08 -17.14 -7.67
N ALA A 200 -20.01 -17.01 -6.88
CA ALA A 200 -20.08 -16.75 -5.44
C ALA A 200 -20.64 -15.35 -5.17
N LEU A 201 -20.12 -14.31 -5.82
CA LEU A 201 -20.62 -12.93 -5.69
C LEU A 201 -22.09 -12.82 -6.09
N ASN A 202 -22.51 -13.50 -7.15
CA ASN A 202 -23.92 -13.54 -7.54
C ASN A 202 -24.77 -14.20 -6.45
N THR A 203 -24.29 -15.30 -5.84
CA THR A 203 -25.00 -15.97 -4.73
C THR A 203 -25.07 -15.08 -3.49
N LEU A 204 -23.97 -14.44 -3.11
CA LEU A 204 -23.91 -13.51 -1.98
C LEU A 204 -24.83 -12.30 -2.19
N SER A 205 -24.93 -11.80 -3.42
CA SER A 205 -25.83 -10.68 -3.77
C SER A 205 -27.33 -11.01 -3.62
N THR A 206 -27.70 -12.29 -3.52
CA THR A 206 -29.08 -12.68 -3.20
C THR A 206 -29.41 -12.66 -1.71
N VAL A 207 -28.38 -12.78 -0.87
CA VAL A 207 -28.50 -12.86 0.60
C VAL A 207 -28.26 -11.49 1.24
N GLY A 208 -27.35 -10.70 0.69
CA GLY A 208 -26.96 -9.41 1.22
C GLY A 208 -26.51 -8.44 0.13
N THR A 209 -25.98 -7.29 0.57
CA THR A 209 -25.49 -6.27 -0.36
C THR A 209 -24.00 -6.50 -0.64
N VAL A 210 -23.65 -6.60 -1.92
CA VAL A 210 -22.25 -6.70 -2.36
C VAL A 210 -21.88 -5.43 -3.12
N CYS A 211 -20.80 -4.79 -2.69
CA CYS A 211 -20.21 -3.60 -3.29
C CYS A 211 -18.79 -3.93 -3.77
N VAL A 212 -18.53 -3.81 -5.06
CA VAL A 212 -17.19 -3.98 -5.63
C VAL A 212 -16.58 -2.61 -5.92
N PHE A 213 -15.38 -2.39 -5.39
CA PHE A 213 -14.59 -1.17 -5.56
C PHE A 213 -13.44 -1.40 -6.52
N SER A 214 -13.21 -0.49 -7.47
CA SER A 214 -12.12 -0.59 -8.43
C SER A 214 -11.70 0.76 -9.01
N ASP A 215 -10.44 0.84 -9.44
CA ASP A 215 -9.89 1.99 -10.17
C ASP A 215 -10.20 1.94 -11.68
N LEU A 216 -10.63 0.78 -12.19
CA LEU A 216 -11.85 0.63 -12.98
C LEU A 216 -12.50 1.77 -13.80
N PRO A 217 -12.36 1.96 -15.12
CA PRO A 217 -13.36 2.76 -15.85
C PRO A 217 -14.69 2.00 -15.95
N GLN A 218 -15.79 2.75 -15.99
CA GLN A 218 -17.17 2.23 -15.99
C GLN A 218 -17.42 1.13 -17.02
N ASP A 219 -16.99 1.35 -18.28
CA ASP A 219 -17.23 0.43 -19.39
C ASP A 219 -16.58 -0.94 -19.15
N THR A 220 -15.40 -0.96 -18.54
CA THR A 220 -14.67 -2.20 -18.25
C THR A 220 -15.34 -2.97 -17.13
N LEU A 221 -15.78 -2.28 -16.06
CA LEU A 221 -16.52 -2.92 -14.97
C LEU A 221 -17.86 -3.48 -15.44
N LEU A 222 -18.60 -2.75 -16.28
CA LEU A 222 -19.83 -3.24 -16.87
C LEU A 222 -19.60 -4.47 -17.75
N ALA A 223 -18.53 -4.49 -18.55
CA ALA A 223 -18.19 -5.65 -19.38
C ALA A 223 -17.82 -6.90 -18.56
N ILE A 224 -17.36 -6.75 -17.32
CA ILE A 224 -16.98 -7.86 -16.43
C ILE A 224 -18.16 -8.33 -15.60
N PHE A 225 -18.82 -7.42 -14.88
CA PHE A 225 -19.86 -7.74 -13.90
C PHE A 225 -21.28 -7.61 -14.43
N GLY A 226 -21.53 -6.74 -15.42
CA GLY A 226 -22.89 -6.41 -15.87
C GLY A 226 -23.70 -7.61 -16.36
N ALA A 227 -23.07 -8.56 -17.05
CA ALA A 227 -23.73 -9.80 -17.50
C ALA A 227 -23.69 -10.93 -16.45
N ALA A 228 -22.69 -10.94 -15.57
CA ALA A 228 -22.43 -12.06 -14.66
C ALA A 228 -23.10 -11.88 -13.29
N CYS A 229 -23.23 -10.65 -12.80
CA CYS A 229 -23.70 -10.32 -11.45
C CYS A 229 -24.49 -8.99 -11.48
N PRO A 230 -25.75 -8.97 -11.92
CA PRO A 230 -26.53 -7.73 -12.09
C PRO A 230 -26.94 -7.06 -10.77
N LEU A 231 -26.87 -7.79 -9.65
CA LEU A 231 -27.26 -7.33 -8.31
C LEU A 231 -26.06 -6.84 -7.48
N VAL A 232 -24.89 -6.69 -8.08
CA VAL A 232 -23.70 -6.16 -7.41
C VAL A 232 -23.62 -4.65 -7.64
N SER A 233 -23.42 -3.89 -6.56
CA SER A 233 -23.16 -2.45 -6.68
C SER A 233 -21.71 -2.23 -7.08
N LEU A 234 -21.48 -1.35 -8.05
CA LEU A 234 -20.14 -1.13 -8.62
C LEU A 234 -19.68 0.30 -8.33
N LEU A 235 -18.45 0.41 -7.84
CA LEU A 235 -17.74 1.68 -7.62
C LEU A 235 -16.57 1.73 -8.61
N ALA A 236 -16.66 2.66 -9.56
CA ALA A 236 -15.68 2.86 -10.61
C ALA A 236 -14.79 4.08 -10.34
N GLU A 237 -13.60 4.09 -10.93
CA GLU A 237 -12.61 5.18 -10.89
C GLU A 237 -12.35 5.67 -9.45
N SER A 238 -11.97 4.75 -8.58
CA SER A 238 -11.71 5.01 -7.15
C SER A 238 -12.91 5.59 -6.38
N GLY A 239 -14.13 5.37 -6.87
CA GLY A 239 -15.37 5.81 -6.22
C GLY A 239 -16.00 7.08 -6.81
N LEU A 240 -15.51 7.58 -7.95
CA LEU A 240 -16.15 8.71 -8.65
C LEU A 240 -17.58 8.38 -9.09
N PHE A 241 -17.79 7.15 -9.53
CA PHE A 241 -19.06 6.70 -10.06
C PHE A 241 -19.56 5.50 -9.28
N LEU A 242 -20.83 5.55 -8.90
CA LEU A 242 -21.55 4.50 -8.22
C LEU A 242 -22.69 4.00 -9.10
N LEU A 243 -22.75 2.70 -9.28
CA LEU A 243 -23.90 1.99 -9.84
C LEU A 243 -24.57 1.21 -8.71
N HIS A 244 -25.82 1.53 -8.40
CA HIS A 244 -26.58 0.86 -7.33
C HIS A 244 -27.29 -0.40 -7.85
N ALA A 245 -27.21 -1.49 -7.09
CA ALA A 245 -27.76 -2.81 -7.46
C ALA A 245 -29.28 -2.85 -7.75
N HIS A 246 -30.04 -1.81 -7.40
CA HIS A 246 -31.51 -1.82 -7.47
C HIS A 246 -32.13 -1.35 -8.80
N ARG A 247 -31.36 -1.01 -9.84
CA ARG A 247 -31.93 -0.49 -11.11
C ARG A 247 -31.83 -1.39 -12.34
N VAL A 248 -31.40 -2.65 -12.21
CA VAL A 248 -31.43 -3.62 -13.34
C VAL A 248 -32.76 -4.40 -13.44
N ARG A 249 -33.78 -4.03 -12.66
CA ARG A 249 -35.13 -4.62 -12.79
C ARG A 249 -36.12 -3.57 -13.29
N ASN A 250 -36.23 -3.47 -14.62
CA ASN A 250 -37.48 -3.48 -15.38
C ASN A 250 -37.21 -3.11 -16.84
N GLY A 251 -37.05 -4.12 -17.69
CA GLY A 251 -37.64 -4.10 -19.02
C GLY A 251 -38.85 -5.03 -18.92
N ASP A 252 -39.98 -4.47 -18.48
CA ASP A 252 -41.36 -4.99 -18.55
C ASP A 252 -42.14 -4.31 -17.41
N ASP A 253 -42.66 -3.11 -17.69
CA ASP A 253 -43.84 -2.51 -17.05
C ASP A 253 -44.17 -1.22 -17.84
N GLU A 254 -44.65 -1.41 -19.07
CA GLU A 254 -45.53 -0.42 -19.70
C GLU A 254 -46.93 -0.57 -19.08
N GLN A 255 -47.59 0.56 -18.77
CA GLN A 255 -48.91 0.76 -18.14
C GLN A 255 -48.84 0.99 -16.62
N ASP A 256 -49.31 2.09 -16.03
CA ASP A 256 -50.27 3.11 -16.43
C ASP A 256 -49.91 4.46 -15.78
N GLY A 257 -50.30 5.57 -16.41
CA GLY A 257 -50.09 6.92 -15.88
C GLY A 257 -51.12 7.32 -14.81
N GLU A 258 -50.73 8.28 -13.98
CA GLU A 258 -51.59 9.39 -13.55
C GLU A 258 -50.72 10.50 -12.93
N GLU A 259 -50.94 11.72 -13.42
CA GLU A 259 -50.38 12.96 -12.89
C GLU A 259 -50.98 13.23 -11.50
N ASP A 260 -50.16 13.51 -10.48
CA ASP A 260 -50.61 14.36 -9.38
C ASP A 260 -49.49 15.25 -8.85
N ASP A 261 -49.85 16.51 -8.70
CA ASP A 261 -49.02 17.68 -8.55
C ASP A 261 -48.89 18.04 -7.06
N THR A 262 -47.76 18.63 -6.68
CA THR A 262 -47.51 19.33 -5.40
C THR A 262 -47.45 18.53 -4.08
N ARG A 263 -46.21 18.30 -3.61
CA ARG A 263 -45.81 18.64 -2.22
C ARG A 263 -44.29 18.81 -2.14
N GLU A 264 -43.90 20.07 -2.06
CA GLU A 264 -42.55 20.51 -1.70
C GLU A 264 -42.15 19.96 -0.32
N CYS A 265 -41.05 19.20 -0.28
CA CYS A 265 -40.16 19.08 0.87
C CYS A 265 -38.73 19.25 0.34
N GLY A 266 -38.00 20.20 0.91
CA GLY A 266 -36.91 20.89 0.24
C GLY A 266 -35.57 20.16 0.15
N GLY A 267 -34.79 20.57 -0.86
CA GLY A 267 -33.35 20.78 -0.71
C GLY A 267 -32.41 19.62 -0.96
N ALA A 268 -32.66 18.74 -1.93
CA ALA A 268 -31.62 17.90 -2.52
C ALA A 268 -31.35 18.37 -3.95
N ARG A 269 -30.25 19.12 -4.16
CA ARG A 269 -29.79 19.46 -5.51
C ARG A 269 -29.52 18.15 -6.25
N ARG A 270 -30.22 17.98 -7.38
CA ARG A 270 -30.14 16.81 -8.27
C ARG A 270 -28.69 16.54 -8.65
N PHE A 271 -28.15 15.41 -8.20
CA PHE A 271 -26.94 14.81 -8.79
C PHE A 271 -27.29 14.39 -10.22
N GLY A 272 -26.49 14.80 -11.20
CA GLY A 272 -26.79 14.58 -12.63
C GLY A 272 -26.84 13.10 -12.97
N GLU A 273 -28.03 12.60 -13.31
CA GLU A 273 -28.22 11.26 -13.86
C GLU A 273 -27.71 11.20 -15.31
N SER A 274 -26.98 10.13 -15.64
CA SER A 274 -26.63 9.77 -17.02
C SER A 274 -27.58 8.62 -17.47
N ASP A 275 -27.85 8.50 -18.77
CA ASP A 275 -28.72 7.44 -19.37
C ASP A 275 -28.30 6.00 -19.00
N SER A 276 -27.09 5.79 -18.49
CA SER A 276 -26.50 4.50 -18.12
C SER A 276 -26.72 4.09 -16.64
N GLY A 277 -27.46 4.87 -15.85
CA GLY A 277 -27.79 4.54 -14.45
C GLY A 277 -26.65 4.78 -13.44
N TRP A 278 -25.49 5.25 -13.88
CA TRP A 278 -24.37 5.64 -13.01
C TRP A 278 -24.65 6.98 -12.32
N VAL A 279 -24.41 7.02 -11.01
CA VAL A 279 -24.49 8.22 -10.18
C VAL A 279 -23.08 8.70 -9.90
N ARG A 280 -22.79 9.95 -10.25
CA ARG A 280 -21.53 10.58 -9.88
C ARG A 280 -21.58 10.98 -8.40
N THR A 281 -20.62 10.53 -7.62
CA THR A 281 -20.56 10.74 -6.15
C THR A 281 -20.05 12.13 -5.79
N VAL A 282 -19.29 12.74 -6.70
CA VAL A 282 -18.69 14.07 -6.53
C VAL A 282 -19.44 15.10 -7.39
N PRO A 283 -19.68 16.32 -6.88
CA PRO A 283 -20.28 17.40 -7.66
C PRO A 283 -19.55 17.69 -8.97
N GLN A 284 -20.27 18.20 -9.98
CA GLN A 284 -19.68 18.52 -11.29
C GLN A 284 -18.75 19.74 -11.26
N ASP A 285 -18.87 20.59 -10.23
CA ASP A 285 -18.16 21.84 -10.04
C ASP A 285 -16.85 21.70 -9.24
N VAL A 286 -16.36 20.47 -9.03
CA VAL A 286 -15.06 20.27 -8.40
C VAL A 286 -13.93 20.80 -9.27
N ASP A 287 -13.02 21.52 -8.62
CA ASP A 287 -11.83 22.07 -9.27
C ASP A 287 -10.90 20.94 -9.72
N MET A 288 -10.70 20.84 -11.03
CA MET A 288 -9.81 19.87 -11.68
C MET A 288 -8.53 20.52 -12.22
N SER A 289 -8.28 21.79 -11.90
CA SER A 289 -7.09 22.51 -12.36
C SER A 289 -5.77 21.85 -11.91
N TRP A 290 -5.81 21.11 -10.78
CA TRP A 290 -4.70 20.31 -10.30
C TRP A 290 -4.25 19.23 -11.30
N VAL A 291 -5.14 18.73 -12.16
CA VAL A 291 -4.81 17.67 -13.13
C VAL A 291 -3.78 18.15 -14.13
N ASP A 292 -3.92 19.38 -14.64
CA ASP A 292 -2.99 19.92 -15.62
C ASP A 292 -1.62 20.19 -14.99
N VAL A 293 -1.60 20.70 -13.76
CA VAL A 293 -0.37 20.89 -12.97
C VAL A 293 0.32 19.57 -12.68
N ALA A 294 -0.42 18.57 -12.21
CA ALA A 294 0.10 17.24 -11.91
C ALA A 294 0.62 16.55 -13.19
N ARG A 295 -0.10 16.70 -14.31
CA ARG A 295 0.28 16.15 -15.61
C ARG A 295 1.59 16.73 -16.08
N GLU A 296 1.78 18.04 -16.03
CA GLU A 296 3.03 18.67 -16.46
C GLU A 296 4.23 18.15 -15.65
N ILE A 297 4.08 18.07 -14.32
CA ILE A 297 5.13 17.54 -13.45
C ILE A 297 5.42 16.08 -13.80
N MET A 298 4.40 15.22 -13.81
CA MET A 298 4.55 13.79 -14.05
C MET A 298 5.08 13.47 -15.45
N THR A 299 4.66 14.19 -16.49
CA THR A 299 5.21 14.06 -17.84
C THR A 299 6.71 14.33 -17.84
N GLY A 300 7.18 15.35 -17.13
CA GLY A 300 8.61 15.57 -16.97
C GLY A 300 9.33 14.38 -16.32
N TYR A 301 8.72 13.69 -15.36
CA TYR A 301 9.30 12.49 -14.73
C TYR A 301 9.29 11.30 -15.70
N CYS A 302 8.26 11.17 -16.54
CA CYS A 302 8.24 10.19 -17.63
C CYS A 302 9.41 10.36 -18.60
N GLU A 303 9.66 11.58 -19.05
CA GLU A 303 10.72 11.86 -20.05
C GLU A 303 12.12 11.52 -19.56
N ARG A 304 12.35 11.55 -18.24
CA ARG A 304 13.66 11.28 -17.64
C ARG A 304 13.76 9.90 -16.98
N THR A 305 12.73 9.06 -17.08
CA THR A 305 12.70 7.71 -16.50
C THR A 305 12.26 6.71 -17.55
N ASP A 306 13.26 6.08 -18.18
CA ASP A 306 13.03 5.07 -19.21
C ASP A 306 12.17 3.92 -18.67
N GLY A 307 11.18 3.50 -19.47
CA GLY A 307 10.23 2.45 -19.09
C GLY A 307 9.05 2.93 -18.24
N SER A 308 9.04 4.18 -17.79
CA SER A 308 7.88 4.75 -17.12
C SER A 308 6.85 5.31 -18.12
N TYR A 309 5.58 5.34 -17.71
CA TYR A 309 4.50 5.90 -18.53
C TYR A 309 3.40 6.50 -17.65
N LEU A 310 2.59 7.37 -18.25
CA LEU A 310 1.51 8.07 -17.59
C LEU A 310 0.16 7.52 -18.05
N GLU A 311 -0.71 7.24 -17.09
CA GLU A 311 -2.10 6.87 -17.30
C GLU A 311 -2.99 7.97 -16.72
N THR A 312 -3.94 8.47 -17.51
CA THR A 312 -4.85 9.56 -17.11
C THR A 312 -6.28 9.05 -17.18
N THR A 313 -7.00 9.15 -16.07
CA THR A 313 -8.45 8.93 -16.00
C THR A 313 -9.16 10.28 -15.90
N GLN A 314 -10.48 10.29 -15.67
CA GLN A 314 -11.23 11.55 -15.52
C GLN A 314 -10.89 12.28 -14.22
N VAL A 315 -10.46 11.57 -13.18
CA VAL A 315 -10.22 12.14 -11.83
C VAL A 315 -8.96 11.65 -11.13
N SER A 316 -8.15 10.84 -11.82
CA SER A 316 -6.88 10.38 -11.30
C SER A 316 -5.79 10.41 -12.37
N LEU A 317 -4.57 10.56 -11.90
CA LEU A 317 -3.37 10.54 -12.72
C LEU A 317 -2.38 9.56 -12.10
N THR A 318 -1.98 8.57 -12.87
CA THR A 318 -1.11 7.49 -12.40
C THR A 318 0.18 7.46 -13.19
N TRP A 319 1.30 7.60 -12.51
CA TRP A 319 2.63 7.39 -13.07
C TRP A 319 3.11 5.97 -12.74
N HIS A 320 3.31 5.16 -13.78
CA HIS A 320 3.79 3.78 -13.67
C HIS A 320 5.28 3.72 -13.91
N TYR A 321 6.02 3.07 -13.01
CA TYR A 321 7.47 2.90 -13.11
C TYR A 321 7.92 1.44 -12.96
N ILE A 322 6.98 0.49 -12.96
CA ILE A 322 7.26 -0.95 -12.82
C ILE A 322 8.17 -1.53 -13.91
N ASN A 323 8.20 -0.92 -15.11
CA ASN A 323 9.07 -1.35 -16.20
C ASN A 323 10.40 -0.57 -16.23
N ALA A 324 10.60 0.40 -15.34
CA ALA A 324 11.86 1.10 -15.17
C ALA A 324 12.86 0.25 -14.36
N ASP A 325 14.13 0.68 -14.29
CA ASP A 325 15.08 0.09 -13.34
C ASP A 325 14.52 0.17 -11.91
N PRO A 326 14.46 -0.92 -11.13
CA PRO A 326 13.76 -0.91 -9.84
C PRO A 326 14.33 0.10 -8.83
N THR A 327 15.65 0.31 -8.85
CA THR A 327 16.31 1.23 -7.91
C THR A 327 16.09 2.66 -8.34
N PHE A 328 16.32 2.96 -9.62
CA PHE A 328 16.16 4.30 -10.19
C PHE A 328 14.69 4.73 -10.22
N GLY A 329 13.78 3.84 -10.61
CA GLY A 329 12.34 4.06 -10.60
C GLY A 329 11.81 4.35 -9.19
N SER A 330 12.25 3.58 -8.18
CA SER A 330 11.89 3.85 -6.78
C SER A 330 12.43 5.19 -6.28
N TRP A 331 13.65 5.56 -6.67
CA TRP A 331 14.23 6.86 -6.34
C TRP A 331 13.44 8.01 -6.98
N GLN A 332 13.17 7.91 -8.28
CA GLN A 332 12.35 8.85 -9.04
C GLN A 332 10.92 8.96 -8.48
N ALA A 333 10.34 7.85 -8.02
CA ALA A 333 9.02 7.85 -7.37
C ALA A 333 9.01 8.66 -6.08
N LYS A 334 10.05 8.54 -5.23
CA LYS A 334 10.17 9.31 -3.99
C LYS A 334 10.32 10.81 -4.27
N GLU A 335 11.15 11.16 -5.25
CA GLU A 335 11.33 12.54 -5.68
C GLU A 335 10.04 13.13 -6.27
N LEU A 336 9.38 12.40 -7.17
CA LEU A 336 8.09 12.79 -7.76
C LEU A 336 7.04 13.02 -6.68
N ARG A 337 6.96 12.10 -5.70
CA ARG A 337 6.03 12.23 -4.57
C ARG A 337 6.27 13.52 -3.80
N ASN A 338 7.51 13.81 -3.44
CA ASN A 338 7.86 15.01 -2.68
C ASN A 338 7.54 16.28 -3.46
N HIS A 339 7.83 16.29 -4.77
CA HIS A 339 7.52 17.40 -5.66
C HIS A 339 6.00 17.63 -5.78
N LEU A 340 5.23 16.57 -6.04
CA LEU A 340 3.76 16.67 -6.11
C LEU A 340 3.17 17.11 -4.78
N PHE A 341 3.68 16.61 -3.64
CA PHE A 341 3.21 17.02 -2.33
C PHE A 341 3.45 18.52 -2.07
N ALA A 342 4.61 19.04 -2.49
CA ALA A 342 4.95 20.45 -2.32
C ALA A 342 4.09 21.38 -3.19
N VAL A 343 3.79 20.98 -4.43
CA VAL A 343 3.04 21.82 -5.38
C VAL A 343 1.53 21.67 -5.20
N LEU A 344 1.05 20.43 -4.99
CA LEU A 344 -0.37 20.13 -4.93
C LEU A 344 -0.98 20.24 -3.54
N GLY A 345 -0.19 20.58 -2.51
CA GLY A 345 -0.68 20.72 -1.13
C GLY A 345 -1.75 21.80 -0.93
N ALA A 346 -1.96 22.69 -1.91
CA ALA A 346 -3.05 23.68 -1.91
C ALA A 346 -4.38 23.14 -2.45
N PHE A 347 -4.37 21.98 -3.13
CA PHE A 347 -5.57 21.33 -3.68
C PHE A 347 -6.04 20.19 -2.77
N ASP A 348 -7.32 19.84 -2.85
CA ASP A 348 -7.90 18.71 -2.13
C ASP A 348 -7.59 17.37 -2.83
N VAL A 349 -6.30 17.09 -3.02
CA VAL A 349 -5.79 15.88 -3.66
C VAL A 349 -4.91 15.07 -2.72
N GLU A 350 -4.86 13.77 -2.96
CA GLU A 350 -3.98 12.84 -2.29
C GLU A 350 -3.00 12.21 -3.27
N VAL A 351 -1.76 12.05 -2.80
CA VAL A 351 -0.68 11.38 -3.55
C VAL A 351 -0.41 10.05 -2.89
N VAL A 352 -0.79 8.96 -3.56
CA VAL A 352 -0.71 7.59 -3.05
C VAL A 352 0.39 6.83 -3.79
N GLN A 353 1.32 6.25 -3.03
CA GLN A 353 2.38 5.41 -3.58
C GLN A 353 1.95 3.93 -3.57
N GLY A 354 1.86 3.33 -4.75
CA GLY A 354 1.57 1.91 -4.97
C GLY A 354 2.83 1.09 -5.23
N ASP A 355 2.67 -0.21 -5.50
CA ASP A 355 3.78 -1.08 -5.88
C ASP A 355 4.15 -0.88 -7.37
N GLY A 356 5.18 -0.07 -7.61
CA GLY A 356 5.61 0.26 -8.97
C GLY A 356 4.80 1.35 -9.66
N SER A 357 3.96 2.08 -8.90
CA SER A 357 3.14 3.18 -9.40
C SER A 357 2.99 4.31 -8.37
N LEU A 358 2.67 5.51 -8.85
CA LEU A 358 2.34 6.67 -8.02
C LEU A 358 1.08 7.34 -8.57
N HIS A 359 0.06 7.45 -7.72
CA HIS A 359 -1.27 7.91 -8.06
C HIS A 359 -1.54 9.28 -7.43
N VAL A 360 -2.14 10.18 -8.20
CA VAL A 360 -2.73 11.43 -7.71
C VAL A 360 -4.22 11.37 -7.98
N ARG A 361 -5.02 11.57 -6.95
CA ARG A 361 -6.50 11.55 -7.06
C ARG A 361 -7.11 12.55 -6.09
N LEU A 362 -8.38 12.88 -6.28
CA LEU A 362 -9.11 13.70 -5.31
C LEU A 362 -9.14 12.98 -3.96
N LYS A 363 -8.96 13.74 -2.90
CA LYS A 363 -8.95 13.22 -1.54
C LYS A 363 -10.33 12.71 -1.12
N ASP A 364 -10.36 11.65 -0.32
CA ASP A 364 -11.57 11.08 0.30
C ASP A 364 -12.65 10.58 -0.69
N LEU A 365 -12.34 10.42 -1.99
CA LEU A 365 -13.25 9.91 -3.02
C LEU A 365 -13.93 8.59 -2.61
N ALA A 366 -13.12 7.59 -2.25
CA ALA A 366 -13.61 6.26 -1.87
C ALA A 366 -14.50 6.32 -0.61
N LYS A 367 -14.17 7.21 0.33
CA LYS A 367 -14.95 7.46 1.54
C LYS A 367 -16.34 8.02 1.19
N PHE A 368 -16.41 9.07 0.37
CA PHE A 368 -17.69 9.66 -0.04
C PHE A 368 -18.54 8.66 -0.80
N ALA A 369 -17.92 7.89 -1.69
CA ALA A 369 -18.60 6.87 -2.48
C ALA A 369 -19.22 5.78 -1.59
N LEU A 370 -18.45 5.30 -0.59
CA LEU A 370 -18.93 4.34 0.38
C LEU A 370 -20.07 4.92 1.23
N GLU A 371 -19.97 6.16 1.70
CA GLU A 371 -21.04 6.81 2.46
C GLU A 371 -22.34 6.94 1.66
N VAL A 372 -22.26 7.29 0.37
CA VAL A 372 -23.42 7.38 -0.53
C VAL A 372 -24.01 6.00 -0.77
N ALA A 373 -23.18 4.99 -1.04
CA ALA A 373 -23.64 3.61 -1.21
C ALA A 373 -24.34 3.09 0.06
N TRP A 374 -23.74 3.33 1.22
CA TRP A 374 -24.26 2.94 2.53
C TRP A 374 -25.58 3.61 2.88
N ARG A 375 -25.74 4.90 2.55
CA ARG A 375 -27.01 5.61 2.66
C ARG A 375 -28.07 5.02 1.75
N GLY A 376 -27.73 4.65 0.51
CA GLY A 376 -28.67 3.99 -0.40
C GLY A 376 -29.20 2.66 0.16
N VAL A 377 -28.32 1.88 0.77
CA VAL A 377 -28.68 0.61 1.43
C VAL A 377 -29.56 0.83 2.65
N THR A 378 -29.20 1.76 3.54
CA THR A 378 -29.96 2.02 4.78
C THR A 378 -31.30 2.73 4.55
N GLN A 379 -31.44 3.50 3.48
CA GLN A 379 -32.68 4.23 3.14
C GLN A 379 -33.65 3.43 2.26
N SER A 380 -33.20 2.33 1.66
CA SER A 380 -34.07 1.46 0.86
C SER A 380 -35.10 0.77 1.75
N SER A 381 -36.39 0.91 1.41
CA SER A 381 -37.60 0.55 2.18
C SER A 381 -37.74 -0.92 2.61
N HIS A 382 -36.70 -1.75 2.48
CA HIS A 382 -36.64 -3.14 2.95
C HIS A 382 -35.76 -3.32 4.20
N ALA A 383 -35.01 -2.30 4.64
CA ALA A 383 -34.24 -2.34 5.87
C ALA A 383 -35.12 -2.05 7.11
N GLN A 384 -36.02 -2.97 7.46
CA GLN A 384 -36.60 -3.02 8.82
C GLN A 384 -35.59 -3.57 9.84
N SER A 385 -34.48 -4.14 9.36
CA SER A 385 -33.41 -4.75 10.15
C SER A 385 -32.14 -3.90 10.07
N SER A 386 -31.47 -3.69 11.20
CA SER A 386 -30.16 -3.03 11.27
C SER A 386 -29.07 -3.90 10.67
N ILE A 387 -28.08 -3.28 10.02
CA ILE A 387 -26.87 -3.95 9.51
C ILE A 387 -26.13 -4.59 10.70
N ASP A 388 -25.87 -5.89 10.63
CA ASP A 388 -25.27 -6.67 11.72
C ASP A 388 -23.95 -7.35 11.34
N PHE A 389 -23.65 -7.44 10.05
CA PHE A 389 -22.41 -8.01 9.52
C PHE A 389 -21.82 -7.17 8.38
N VAL A 390 -20.50 -6.96 8.45
CA VAL A 390 -19.72 -6.28 7.41
C VAL A 390 -18.43 -7.04 7.17
N MET A 391 -18.12 -7.36 5.92
CA MET A 391 -16.81 -7.86 5.50
C MET A 391 -16.21 -6.93 4.45
N ALA A 392 -15.00 -6.43 4.70
CA ALA A 392 -14.24 -5.63 3.77
C ALA A 392 -12.97 -6.37 3.33
N SER A 393 -12.74 -6.48 2.02
CA SER A 393 -11.49 -7.02 1.45
C SER A 393 -10.75 -5.89 0.73
N CYS A 394 -9.53 -5.60 1.17
CA CYS A 394 -8.72 -4.51 0.65
C CYS A 394 -7.28 -4.99 0.48
N ASP A 395 -6.58 -4.57 -0.58
CA ASP A 395 -5.21 -5.02 -0.85
C ASP A 395 -4.19 -3.93 -0.61
N SER A 396 -4.50 -2.65 -0.82
CA SER A 396 -3.51 -1.58 -0.90
C SER A 396 -3.69 -0.48 0.16
N ARG A 397 -2.64 0.31 0.41
CA ARG A 397 -2.73 1.53 1.23
C ARG A 397 -3.72 2.55 0.66
N ALA A 398 -4.04 2.47 -0.64
CA ALA A 398 -5.04 3.32 -1.26
C ALA A 398 -6.44 3.10 -0.66
N ASP A 399 -6.68 1.96 -0.01
CA ASP A 399 -7.97 1.61 0.60
C ASP A 399 -8.12 2.12 2.04
N GLU A 400 -7.08 2.71 2.65
CA GLU A 400 -7.14 3.15 4.06
C GLU A 400 -8.20 4.22 4.32
N SER A 401 -8.42 5.13 3.37
CA SER A 401 -9.49 6.14 3.48
C SER A 401 -10.88 5.52 3.48
N MET A 402 -11.07 4.44 2.71
CA MET A 402 -12.31 3.65 2.70
C MET A 402 -12.49 2.86 4.00
N LEU A 403 -11.42 2.26 4.54
CA LEU A 403 -11.47 1.55 5.82
C LEU A 403 -11.79 2.48 6.99
N ALA A 404 -11.21 3.69 7.01
CA ALA A 404 -11.53 4.71 8.01
C ALA A 404 -12.99 5.18 7.91
N ALA A 405 -13.53 5.27 6.68
CA ALA A 405 -14.94 5.57 6.46
C ALA A 405 -15.84 4.43 6.98
N LEU A 406 -15.45 3.19 6.70
CA LEU A 406 -16.16 2.00 7.18
C LEU A 406 -16.24 1.98 8.71
N ASP A 407 -15.15 2.34 9.41
CA ASP A 407 -15.15 2.46 10.87
C ASP A 407 -16.13 3.49 11.40
N THR A 408 -16.20 4.63 10.73
CA THR A 408 -17.13 5.69 11.11
C THR A 408 -18.58 5.24 10.93
N LEU A 409 -18.86 4.50 9.85
CA LEU A 409 -20.20 3.99 9.52
C LEU A 409 -20.62 2.83 10.43
N THR A 410 -19.74 1.88 10.69
CA THR A 410 -20.01 0.73 11.57
C THR A 410 -20.24 1.16 13.01
N GLN A 411 -19.49 2.16 13.50
CA GLN A 411 -19.73 2.76 14.81
C GLN A 411 -21.07 3.49 14.88
N ARG A 412 -21.41 4.28 13.84
CA ARG A 412 -22.68 5.01 13.79
C ARG A 412 -23.88 4.07 13.84
N ASP A 413 -23.83 2.99 13.08
CA ASP A 413 -24.93 2.06 12.94
C ASP A 413 -24.82 0.86 13.91
N SER A 414 -23.84 0.90 14.83
CA SER A 414 -23.60 -0.09 15.90
C SER A 414 -23.49 -1.54 15.39
N VAL A 415 -22.78 -1.73 14.28
CA VAL A 415 -22.55 -3.04 13.66
C VAL A 415 -21.67 -3.88 14.59
N GLN A 416 -22.16 -5.06 14.98
CA GLN A 416 -21.45 -5.91 15.95
C GLN A 416 -20.33 -6.75 15.34
N ARG A 417 -20.44 -7.13 14.07
CA ARG A 417 -19.53 -8.08 13.41
C ARG A 417 -18.90 -7.42 12.19
N VAL A 418 -17.67 -6.95 12.34
CA VAL A 418 -16.91 -6.27 11.27
C VAL A 418 -15.62 -7.05 11.02
N PHE A 419 -15.43 -7.51 9.80
CA PHE A 419 -14.23 -8.22 9.36
C PHE A 419 -13.52 -7.40 8.30
N LYS A 420 -12.34 -6.86 8.61
CA LYS A 420 -11.48 -6.17 7.65
C LYS A 420 -10.30 -7.06 7.29
N CYS A 421 -10.31 -7.57 6.07
CA CYS A 421 -9.33 -8.52 5.55
C CYS A 421 -8.36 -7.83 4.60
N SER A 422 -7.05 -8.07 4.79
CA SER A 422 -6.06 -7.85 3.73
C SER A 422 -5.73 -9.13 2.97
N VAL A 423 -5.45 -9.00 1.68
CA VAL A 423 -4.64 -9.98 0.98
C VAL A 423 -3.17 -9.60 1.25
N GLU A 424 -2.43 -10.47 1.94
CA GLU A 424 -1.06 -10.25 2.46
C GLU A 424 -0.92 -9.35 3.70
N VAL A 425 0.18 -9.51 4.44
CA VAL A 425 0.45 -8.76 5.67
C VAL A 425 1.02 -7.40 5.35
N GLN A 426 0.32 -6.34 5.75
CA GLN A 426 0.79 -4.97 5.63
C GLN A 426 1.14 -4.39 7.02
N PRO A 427 2.43 -4.34 7.38
CA PRO A 427 2.85 -3.72 8.62
C PRO A 427 2.49 -2.23 8.56
N GLN A 428 1.62 -1.76 9.48
CA GLN A 428 1.02 -0.41 9.60
C GLN A 428 -0.39 -0.20 9.03
N SER A 429 -1.08 -1.22 8.54
CA SER A 429 -2.47 -1.05 8.05
C SER A 429 -3.50 -1.04 9.21
N GLN A 430 -4.62 -0.32 9.04
CA GLN A 430 -5.78 -0.33 9.97
C GLN A 430 -6.60 -1.63 9.92
N ARG A 431 -6.08 -2.68 9.27
CA ARG A 431 -6.76 -3.95 9.06
C ARG A 431 -6.55 -4.84 10.29
N GLU A 432 -7.55 -5.65 10.61
CA GLU A 432 -7.55 -6.50 11.80
C GLU A 432 -7.22 -7.96 11.44
N TYR A 433 -7.53 -8.35 10.20
CA TYR A 433 -7.30 -9.69 9.70
C TYR A 433 -6.55 -9.73 8.38
N PHE A 434 -5.81 -10.81 8.12
CA PHE A 434 -5.16 -11.06 6.84
C PHE A 434 -5.45 -12.46 6.29
N VAL A 435 -5.42 -12.55 4.97
CA VAL A 435 -5.55 -13.75 4.15
C VAL A 435 -4.22 -13.94 3.40
N ARG A 436 -3.72 -15.18 3.34
CA ARG A 436 -2.36 -15.47 2.84
C ARG A 436 -2.20 -15.28 1.34
N SER A 437 -3.26 -15.50 0.57
CA SER A 437 -3.23 -15.40 -0.88
C SER A 437 -4.60 -15.09 -1.47
N THR A 438 -4.64 -14.65 -2.72
CA THR A 438 -5.89 -14.46 -3.49
C THR A 438 -6.67 -15.78 -3.66
N ASN A 439 -5.99 -16.94 -3.60
CA ASN A 439 -6.67 -18.24 -3.66
C ASN A 439 -7.41 -18.55 -2.36
N ASP A 440 -6.82 -18.23 -1.22
CA ASP A 440 -7.49 -18.39 0.07
C ASP A 440 -8.67 -17.41 0.19
N MET A 441 -8.58 -16.23 -0.45
CA MET A 441 -9.70 -15.30 -0.57
C MET A 441 -10.81 -15.86 -1.48
N GLU A 442 -10.45 -16.50 -2.60
CA GLU A 442 -11.39 -17.22 -3.46
C GLU A 442 -12.10 -18.35 -2.70
N ASP A 443 -11.36 -19.14 -1.92
CA ASP A 443 -11.94 -20.23 -1.12
C ASP A 443 -12.71 -19.74 0.12
N LEU A 444 -12.46 -18.52 0.60
CA LEU A 444 -13.25 -17.88 1.67
C LEU A 444 -14.61 -17.38 1.16
N LEU A 445 -14.68 -16.92 -0.09
CA LEU A 445 -15.91 -16.39 -0.70
C LEU A 445 -16.82 -17.49 -1.29
N VAL A 446 -16.25 -18.61 -1.73
CA VAL A 446 -16.96 -19.77 -2.31
C VAL A 446 -17.45 -20.70 -1.22
#